data_AF-A0A1A8XQH2-F1
#
_entry.id   AF-A0A1A8XQH2-F1
#
_cell.length_a   1.000
_cell.length_b   1.000
_cell.length_c   1.000
_cell.angle_alpha   90.00
_cell.angle_beta   90.00
_cell.angle_gamma   90.00
#
_symmetry.space_group_name_H-M   'P 1'
#
loop_
_entity.id
_entity.type
_entity.pdbx_description
1 polymer ?
#
loop_
_entity_poly.entity_id
_entity_poly.type
_entity_poly.pdbx_seq_one_letter_code
_entity_poly.pdbx_strand_id
1 'polypeptide(L)' 'MGIRFRRRIKLAPGLNLNLSGSGLSLSAGPRGASMTFGGRRGAYLNTGIPGTGLYTRERVGAVRTSLTADFLVFRSD' A
#
# COMPACT_ATOMS: atom_id res chain seq x y z
N MET A 1 -1.04 -25.84 18.17
CA MET A 1 -1.96 -24.80 18.68
C MET A 1 -1.11 -23.67 19.28
N GLY A 2 -1.02 -22.51 18.63
CA GLY A 2 -0.09 -21.44 19.03
C GLY A 2 -0.77 -20.08 19.13
N ILE A 3 -0.37 -19.29 20.13
CA ILE A 3 -0.91 -17.95 20.39
C ILE A 3 -0.56 -17.04 19.20
N ARG A 4 -1.57 -16.53 18.51
CA ARG A 4 -1.41 -15.55 17.44
C ARG A 4 -1.57 -14.14 18.00
N PHE A 5 -0.49 -13.39 18.09
CA PHE A 5 -0.54 -11.98 18.49
C PHE A 5 -0.92 -11.09 17.29
N ARG A 6 -2.06 -10.43 17.39
CA ARG A 6 -2.50 -9.35 16.50
C ARG A 6 -3.05 -8.22 17.37
N ARG A 7 -2.52 -7.01 17.20
CA ARG A 7 -3.00 -5.81 17.90
C ARG A 7 -3.29 -4.71 16.89
N ARG A 8 -4.50 -4.18 16.90
CA ARG A 8 -4.90 -3.00 16.11
C ARG A 8 -4.96 -1.80 17.04
N ILE A 9 -4.12 -0.80 16.79
CA ILE A 9 -4.07 0.45 17.53
C ILE A 9 -4.68 1.55 16.63
N LYS A 10 -5.70 2.24 17.12
CA LYS A 10 -6.22 3.46 16.47
C LYS A 10 -5.37 4.63 16.96
N LEU A 11 -4.68 5.32 16.05
CA LEU A 11 -3.87 6.49 16.38
C LEU A 11 -4.71 7.77 16.24
N ALA A 12 -5.49 7.87 15.17
CA ALA A 12 -6.37 9.00 14.89
C ALA A 12 -7.56 8.53 14.03
N PRO A 13 -8.63 9.34 13.87
CA PRO A 13 -9.68 9.06 12.89
C PRO A 13 -9.08 8.90 11.49
N GLY A 14 -9.28 7.73 10.87
CA GLY A 14 -8.66 7.38 9.59
C GLY A 14 -7.24 6.80 9.69
N LEU A 15 -6.61 6.75 10.88
CA LEU A 15 -5.24 6.27 11.07
C LEU A 15 -5.21 5.05 12.00
N ASN A 16 -4.91 3.89 11.42
CA ASN A 16 -4.87 2.59 12.11
C ASN A 16 -3.48 1.96 11.96
N LEU A 17 -2.93 1.49 13.06
CA LEU A 17 -1.68 0.72 13.10
C LEU A 17 -2.04 -0.74 13.41
N ASN A 18 -1.73 -1.64 12.49
CA ASN A 18 -1.91 -3.08 12.63
C ASN A 18 -0.55 -3.73 12.92
N LEU A 19 -0.42 -4.23 14.15
CA LEU A 19 0.69 -5.05 14.62
C LEU A 19 0.31 -6.53 14.50
N SER A 20 1.17 -7.33 13.88
CA SER A 20 1.04 -8.78 13.87
C SER A 20 2.42 -9.43 13.94
N GLY A 21 2.49 -10.73 14.25
CA GLY A 21 3.77 -11.45 14.28
C GLY A 21 4.58 -11.41 12.97
N SER A 22 3.99 -10.99 11.85
CA SER A 22 4.67 -10.84 10.54
C SER A 22 5.11 -9.41 10.21
N GLY A 23 4.83 -8.43 11.08
CA GLY A 23 5.28 -7.05 10.92
C GLY A 23 4.24 -5.98 11.25
N LEU A 24 4.67 -4.73 11.11
CA LEU A 24 3.90 -3.52 11.33
C LEU A 24 3.31 -3.02 10.00
N SER A 25 2.02 -2.67 10.00
CA SER A 25 1.37 -2.00 8.88
C SER A 25 0.55 -0.83 9.36
N LEU A 26 0.69 0.32 8.72
CA LEU A 26 -0.07 1.53 8.99
C LEU A 26 -1.12 1.69 7.90
N SER A 27 -2.29 2.23 8.23
CA SER A 27 -3.33 2.60 7.28
C SER A 27 -3.85 3.97 7.64
N ALA A 28 -3.68 4.92 6.73
CA ALA A 28 -3.98 6.32 6.89
C ALA A 28 -4.92 6.80 5.78
N GLY A 29 -6.12 7.24 6.13
CA GLY A 29 -7.02 7.97 5.25
C GLY A 29 -8.50 7.58 5.40
N PRO A 30 -9.41 8.46 4.91
CA PRO A 30 -10.85 8.24 4.95
C PRO A 30 -11.32 7.18 3.93
N ARG A 31 -12.59 6.78 4.03
CA ARG A 31 -13.24 5.87 3.06
C ARG A 31 -13.17 6.50 1.66
N GLY A 32 -12.54 5.81 0.71
CA GLY A 32 -12.36 6.30 -0.67
C GLY A 32 -11.01 6.97 -0.96
N ALA A 33 -10.19 7.25 0.05
CA ALA A 33 -8.82 7.77 -0.12
C ALA A 33 -7.93 7.29 1.03
N SER A 34 -7.77 5.97 1.15
CA SER A 34 -6.99 5.36 2.24
C SER A 34 -5.68 4.80 1.72
N MET A 35 -4.58 5.15 2.35
CA MET A 35 -3.26 4.61 2.08
C MET A 35 -2.83 3.64 3.18
N THR A 36 -2.58 2.39 2.83
CA THR A 36 -1.93 1.43 3.70
C THR A 36 -0.44 1.49 3.49
N PHE A 37 0.31 2.03 4.46
CA PHE A 37 1.77 2.08 4.46
C PHE A 37 2.34 0.93 5.29
N GLY A 38 2.98 -0.04 4.65
CA GLY A 38 3.86 -0.99 5.33
C GLY A 38 3.27 -2.36 5.66
N GLY A 39 4.18 -3.29 5.99
CA GLY A 39 3.98 -4.73 6.14
C GLY A 39 4.70 -5.51 5.03
N ARG A 40 4.70 -6.85 5.10
CA ARG A 40 5.37 -7.76 4.11
C ARG A 40 4.94 -7.54 2.65
N ARG A 41 3.85 -6.79 2.39
CA ARG A 41 3.27 -6.55 1.06
C ARG A 41 3.59 -5.15 0.49
N GLY A 42 4.17 -4.23 1.26
CA GLY A 42 4.50 -2.86 0.82
C GLY A 42 3.35 -1.86 0.99
N ALA A 43 3.52 -0.63 0.48
CA ALA A 43 2.50 0.41 0.60
C ALA A 43 1.50 0.38 -0.58
N TYR A 44 0.23 0.59 -0.26
CA TYR A 44 -0.87 0.62 -1.22
C TYR A 44 -1.72 1.86 -0.98
N LEU A 45 -2.05 2.56 -2.06
CA LEU A 45 -2.94 3.70 -2.09
C LEU A 45 -4.26 3.23 -2.68
N ASN A 46 -5.34 3.39 -1.94
CA ASN A 46 -6.67 2.99 -2.34
C ASN A 46 -7.51 4.26 -2.51
N THR A 47 -7.73 4.65 -3.75
CA THR A 47 -8.54 5.82 -4.12
C THR A 47 -9.75 5.33 -4.89
N GLY A 48 -10.94 5.83 -4.59
CA GLY A 48 -12.15 5.41 -5.28
C GLY A 48 -13.27 6.42 -5.05
N ILE A 49 -14.13 6.54 -6.06
CA ILE A 49 -15.27 7.45 -5.97
C ILE A 49 -16.40 6.70 -5.25
N PRO A 50 -16.74 7.11 -4.01
CA PRO A 50 -17.80 6.44 -3.26
C PRO A 50 -19.12 6.52 -4.03
N GLY A 51 -19.87 5.42 -4.09
CA GLY A 51 -21.17 5.35 -4.77
C GLY A 51 -21.14 4.95 -6.25
N THR A 52 -19.96 4.89 -6.89
CA THR A 52 -19.84 4.50 -8.31
C THR A 52 -19.35 3.05 -8.53
N GLY A 53 -18.86 2.40 -7.47
CA GLY A 53 -18.22 1.07 -7.57
C GLY A 53 -16.81 1.10 -8.17
N LEU A 54 -16.34 2.26 -8.63
CA LEU A 54 -14.99 2.41 -9.19
C LEU A 54 -13.98 2.70 -8.09
N TYR A 55 -13.01 1.80 -7.94
CA TYR A 55 -11.87 1.96 -7.06
C TYR A 55 -10.57 1.67 -7.83
N THR A 56 -9.55 2.47 -7.58
CA THR A 56 -8.18 2.23 -8.01
C THR A 56 -7.33 1.85 -6.81
N ARG A 57 -6.48 0.86 -7.02
CA ARG A 57 -5.51 0.39 -6.04
C ARG A 57 -4.13 0.50 -6.65
N GLU A 58 -3.36 1.46 -6.18
CA GLU A 58 -2.00 1.69 -6.62
C GLU A 58 -1.01 1.19 -5.58
N ARG A 59 0.11 0.60 -6.02
CA ARG A 59 1.19 0.17 -5.11
C ARG A 59 2.23 1.27 -5.05
N VAL A 60 2.28 2.00 -3.94
CA VAL A 60 3.26 3.06 -3.70
C VAL A 60 4.54 2.40 -3.21
N GLY A 61 5.61 2.44 -4.02
CA GLY A 61 6.91 1.88 -3.64
C GLY A 61 7.48 0.82 -4.59
N ALA A 62 6.84 0.56 -5.73
CA ALA A 62 7.57 0.01 -6.85
C ALA A 62 8.40 1.17 -7.46
N VAL A 63 9.67 1.27 -7.07
CA VAL A 63 10.64 2.02 -7.88
C VAL A 63 10.65 1.33 -9.25
N ARG A 64 9.95 1.91 -10.23
CA ARG A 64 10.09 1.50 -11.62
C ARG A 64 11.46 1.99 -12.07
N THR A 65 12.47 1.16 -11.85
CA THR A 65 13.76 1.29 -12.52
C THR A 65 13.55 0.91 -13.98
N SER A 66 12.97 1.81 -14.78
CA SER A 66 12.80 1.68 -16.22
C SER A 66 13.66 2.68 -16.98
N LEU A 67 14.78 3.12 -16.40
CA LEU A 67 15.71 4.05 -17.06
C LEU A 67 16.84 3.36 -17.82
N THR A 68 16.88 2.02 -17.82
CA THR A 68 17.89 1.23 -18.55
C THR A 68 17.34 0.40 -19.70
N ALA A 69 16.03 0.15 -19.75
CA ALA A 69 15.41 -0.63 -20.83
C ALA A 69 15.21 0.21 -22.10
N ASP A 70 14.83 1.48 -21.95
CA ASP A 70 14.56 2.36 -23.11
C ASP A 70 15.84 2.74 -23.86
N PHE A 71 16.99 2.84 -23.18
CA PHE A 71 18.26 3.20 -23.81
C PHE A 71 18.87 2.07 -24.65
N LEU A 72 18.58 0.81 -24.33
CA LEU A 72 19.09 -0.34 -25.08
C LEU A 72 18.32 -0.60 -26.37
N VAL A 73 17.04 -0.20 -26.46
CA VAL A 73 16.23 -0.33 -27.68
C VAL A 73 16.59 0.74 -28.71
N PHE A 74 16.88 1.97 -28.26
CA PHE A 74 17.26 3.08 -29.14
C PHE A 74 18.69 3.00 -29.70
N ARG A 75 19.53 2.06 -29.23
CA ARG A 75 20.88 1.86 -29.78
C ARG A 75 20.97 0.80 -30.88
N SER A 76 19.84 0.21 -31.26
CA SER A 76 19.74 -0.88 -32.25
C SER A 76 19.23 -0.46 -33.63
N ASP A 77 18.84 0.80 -33.82
CA ASP A 77 18.52 1.41 -35.12
C ASP A 77 19.62 2.40 -35.53
#